data_AF-A0A537SMC8-F1
#
_entry.id   AF-A0A537SMC8-F1
#
_cell.length_a   1.000
_cell.length_b   1.000
_cell.length_c   1.000
_cell.angle_alpha   90.00
_cell.angle_beta   90.00
_cell.angle_gamma   90.00
#
_symmetry.space_group_name_H-M   'P 1'
#
loop_
_entity.id
_entity.type
_entity.pdbx_description
1 polymer ?
#
loop_
_entity_poly.entity_id
_entity_poly.type
_entity_poly.pdbx_seq_one_letter_code
_entity_poly.pdbx_strand_id
1 'polypeptide(L)'
;MAKKPAAVRRKLVAFDAQTWQALDLLARDSMKAFQELADEAFRDLLRKYDRPTDLKAALRQSARSLAAPSGASSRRSRGRRR
;
A
#
# COMPACT_ATOMS: atom_id res chain seq x y z
N MET A 1 -17.79 20.81 -6.92
CA MET A 1 -16.40 20.85 -6.39
C MET A 1 -15.51 20.04 -7.32
N ALA A 2 -14.66 20.69 -8.12
CA ALA A 2 -13.74 20.00 -9.03
C ALA A 2 -12.62 19.31 -8.23
N LYS A 3 -12.46 18.00 -8.39
CA LYS A 3 -11.38 17.21 -7.78
C LYS A 3 -10.05 17.73 -8.32
N LYS A 4 -9.22 18.31 -7.44
CA LYS A 4 -7.86 18.76 -7.78
C LYS A 4 -7.08 17.56 -8.35
N PRO A 5 -6.43 17.65 -9.53
CA PRO A 5 -5.71 16.51 -10.08
C PRO A 5 -4.61 16.12 -9.09
N ALA A 6 -4.60 14.84 -8.69
CA ALA A 6 -3.60 14.31 -7.79
C ALA A 6 -2.20 14.53 -8.39
N ALA A 7 -1.23 14.94 -7.57
CA ALA A 7 0.13 15.17 -8.03
C ALA A 7 0.71 13.85 -8.57
N VAL A 8 0.92 13.78 -9.89
CA VAL A 8 1.50 12.61 -10.55
C VAL A 8 3.00 12.55 -10.25
N ARG A 9 3.46 11.47 -9.63
CA ARG A 9 4.89 11.17 -9.44
C ARG A 9 5.36 10.18 -10.48
N ARG A 10 6.51 10.45 -11.11
CA ARG A 10 7.11 9.59 -12.15
C ARG A 10 8.46 9.07 -11.67
N LYS A 11 8.76 7.80 -11.92
CA LYS A 11 10.04 7.16 -11.64
C LYS A 11 10.42 6.30 -12.84
N LEU A 12 11.68 6.38 -13.29
CA LEU A 12 12.22 5.47 -14.30
C LEU A 12 12.50 4.10 -13.66
N VAL A 13 12.03 3.04 -14.32
CA VAL A 13 12.17 1.65 -13.88
C VAL A 13 12.78 0.86 -15.02
N ALA A 14 13.85 0.13 -14.73
CA ALA A 14 14.46 -0.78 -15.69
C ALA A 14 13.72 -2.11 -15.69
N PHE A 15 13.48 -2.64 -16.89
CA PHE A 15 12.96 -3.98 -17.13
C PHE A 15 13.96 -4.73 -17.98
N ASP A 16 14.09 -6.04 -17.78
CA ASP A 16 14.73 -6.88 -18.78
C ASP A 16 13.83 -7.00 -20.03
N ALA A 17 14.43 -7.40 -21.15
CA ALA A 17 13.75 -7.45 -22.44
C ALA A 17 12.59 -8.47 -22.45
N GLN A 18 12.70 -9.58 -21.71
CA GLN A 18 11.66 -10.61 -21.69
C GLN A 18 10.44 -10.14 -20.92
N THR A 19 10.66 -9.54 -19.74
CA THR A 19 9.59 -8.94 -18.94
C THR A 19 8.89 -7.82 -19.71
N TRP A 20 9.64 -6.97 -20.42
CA TRP A 20 9.04 -5.91 -21.22
C TRP A 20 8.12 -6.45 -22.33
N GLN A 21 8.55 -7.48 -23.06
CA GLN A 21 7.71 -8.13 -24.08
C GLN A 21 6.47 -8.78 -23.48
N ALA A 22 6.60 -9.46 -22.34
CA ALA A 22 5.46 -10.08 -21.66
C ALA A 22 4.42 -9.03 -21.21
N LEU A 23 4.88 -7.89 -20.70
CA LEU A 23 3.99 -6.78 -20.30
C LEU A 23 3.28 -6.15 -21.50
N ASP A 24 3.97 -5.98 -22.63
CA ASP A 24 3.38 -5.44 -23.87
C ASP A 24 2.32 -6.39 -24.45
N LEU A 25 2.58 -7.70 -24.47
CA LEU A 25 1.59 -8.71 -24.87
C LEU A 25 0.38 -8.71 -23.95
N LEU A 26 0.59 -8.70 -22.62
CA LEU A 26 -0.48 -8.65 -21.64
C LEU A 26 -1.35 -7.39 -21.79
N ALA A 27 -0.75 -6.24 -22.07
CA ALA A 27 -1.46 -4.99 -22.31
C ALA A 27 -2.38 -5.10 -23.53
N ARG A 28 -1.90 -5.72 -24.62
CA ARG A 28 -2.69 -5.95 -25.84
C ARG A 28 -3.84 -6.92 -25.59
N ASP A 29 -3.56 -8.05 -24.97
CA ASP A 29 -4.57 -9.11 -24.71
C ASP A 29 -5.68 -8.62 -23.78
N SER A 30 -5.32 -7.79 -22.79
CA SER A 30 -6.27 -7.21 -21.84
C SER A 30 -6.92 -5.91 -22.30
N MET A 31 -6.50 -5.35 -23.45
CA MET A 31 -6.89 -4.02 -23.95
C MET A 31 -6.72 -2.92 -22.89
N LYS A 32 -5.66 -3.00 -22.07
CA LYS A 32 -5.34 -2.04 -21.01
C LYS A 32 -4.09 -1.25 -21.36
N ALA A 33 -4.02 -0.01 -20.90
CA ALA A 33 -2.76 0.72 -20.93
C ALA A 33 -1.78 0.14 -19.89
N PHE A 34 -0.48 0.27 -20.16
CA PHE A 34 0.57 -0.12 -19.21
C PHE A 34 0.37 0.52 -17.82
N GLN A 35 -0.09 1.78 -17.77
CA GLN A 35 -0.36 2.48 -16.52
C GLN A 35 -1.47 1.81 -15.71
N GLU A 36 -2.52 1.30 -16.36
CA GLU A 36 -3.63 0.63 -15.67
C GLU A 36 -3.19 -0.71 -15.09
N LEU A 37 -2.38 -1.47 -15.84
CA LEU A 37 -1.74 -2.69 -15.34
C LEU A 37 -0.84 -2.40 -14.13
N ALA A 38 -0.05 -1.32 -14.20
CA ALA A 38 0.81 -0.91 -13.10
C ALA A 38 -0.02 -0.52 -11.85
N ASP A 39 -1.09 0.26 -12.03
CA ASP A 39 -1.95 0.69 -10.93
C ASP A 39 -2.66 -0.49 -10.24
N GLU A 40 -3.07 -1.50 -11.01
CA GLU A 40 -3.64 -2.75 -10.50
C GLU A 40 -2.59 -3.55 -9.71
N ALA A 41 -1.43 -3.79 -10.32
CA ALA A 41 -0.34 -4.53 -9.70
C ALA A 41 0.14 -3.85 -8.40
N PHE A 42 0.31 -2.53 -8.38
CA PHE A 42 0.71 -1.80 -7.18
C PHE A 42 -0.35 -1.83 -6.09
N ARG A 43 -1.64 -1.77 -6.45
CA ARG A 43 -2.72 -1.87 -5.48
C ARG A 43 -2.71 -3.23 -4.79
N ASP A 44 -2.57 -4.30 -5.56
CA ASP A 44 -2.56 -5.65 -5.01
C ASP A 44 -1.29 -5.94 -4.23
N LEU A 45 -0.14 -5.43 -4.68
CA LEU A 45 1.11 -5.46 -3.92
C LEU A 45 0.95 -4.75 -2.56
N LEU A 46 0.45 -3.52 -2.55
CA LEU A 46 0.31 -2.75 -1.31
C LEU A 46 -0.72 -3.36 -0.35
N ARG A 47 -1.81 -3.94 -0.88
CA ARG A 47 -2.77 -4.71 -0.09
C ARG A 47 -2.14 -5.92 0.59
N LYS A 48 -1.28 -6.66 -0.12
CA LYS A 48 -0.57 -7.83 0.42
C LYS A 48 0.34 -7.48 1.61
N TYR A 49 0.86 -6.25 1.66
CA TYR A 49 1.75 -5.77 2.73
C TYR A 49 1.07 -4.82 3.73
N ASP A 50 -0.27 -4.83 3.80
CA ASP A 50 -1.08 -3.98 4.69
C ASP A 50 -0.75 -2.48 4.62
N ARG A 51 -0.29 -2.04 3.44
CA ARG A 51 -0.04 -0.62 3.19
C ARG A 51 -1.35 0.03 2.72
N PRO A 52 -1.80 1.10 3.38
CA PRO A 52 -3.01 1.79 2.96
C PRO A 52 -2.80 2.40 1.57
N THR A 53 -3.53 1.87 0.58
CA THR A 53 -3.47 2.30 -0.82
C THR A 53 -4.19 3.62 -1.09
N ASP A 54 -4.89 4.15 -0.10
CA ASP A 54 -5.71 5.36 -0.21
C ASP A 54 -5.54 6.24 1.04
N LEU A 55 -5.62 7.56 0.88
CA LEU A 55 -5.54 8.52 1.98
C LEU A 55 -6.60 8.22 3.05
N LYS A 56 -7.79 7.77 2.64
CA LYS A 56 -8.85 7.36 3.58
C LYS A 56 -8.48 6.11 4.38
N ALA A 57 -7.78 5.16 3.75
CA ALA A 57 -7.29 3.97 4.42
C ALA A 57 -6.15 4.32 5.40
N ALA A 58 -5.26 5.24 5.00
CA ALA A 58 -4.17 5.71 5.84
C ALA A 58 -4.69 6.45 7.08
N LEU A 59 -5.68 7.34 6.91
CA LEU A 59 -6.33 8.02 8.02
C LEU A 59 -7.05 7.05 8.97
N ARG A 60 -7.70 6.00 8.45
CA ARG A 60 -8.31 4.95 9.29
C ARG A 60 -7.27 4.16 10.07
N GLN A 61 -6.11 3.86 9.48
CA GLN A 61 -5.03 3.17 10.17
C GLN A 61 -4.42 4.07 11.26
N SER A 62 -4.13 5.34 10.96
CA SER A 62 -3.66 6.31 11.95
C SER A 62 -4.66 6.52 13.09
N ALA A 63 -5.95 6.67 12.80
CA ALA A 63 -6.99 6.79 13.82
C ALA A 63 -7.11 5.53 14.69
N ARG A 64 -6.94 4.34 14.11
CA ARG A 64 -6.95 3.07 14.84
C ARG A 64 -5.69 2.89 15.71
N SER A 65 -4.53 3.36 15.25
CA SER A 65 -3.30 3.39 16.05
C SER A 65 -3.40 4.37 17.23
N LEU A 66 -4.15 5.46 17.10
CA LEU A 66 -4.44 6.39 18.21
C LEU A 66 -5.50 5.85 19.19
N ALA A 67 -6.42 5.02 18.70
CA ALA A 67 -7.47 4.40 19.50
C ALA A 67 -7.06 3.08 20.18
N ALA A 68 -5.92 2.49 19.79
CA ALA A 68 -5.34 1.38 20.53
C ALA A 68 -4.85 1.94 21.89
N PRO A 69 -5.41 1.49 23.04
CA PRO A 69 -4.86 1.90 24.31
C PRO A 69 -3.43 1.37 24.37
N SER A 70 -2.47 2.28 24.54
CA SER A 70 -1.14 1.98 25.06
C SER A 70 -1.31 1.45 26.49
N GLY A 71 -1.78 0.21 26.59
CA GLY A 71 -1.86 -0.57 27.82
C GLY A 71 -0.51 -1.21 28.03
N ALA A 72 0.43 -0.42 28.55
CA ALA A 72 1.74 -0.86 28.95
C ALA A 72 1.68 -2.18 29.74
N SER A 73 2.18 -3.24 29.11
CA SER A 73 2.74 -4.38 29.80
C SER A 73 3.99 -3.92 30.56
N SER A 74 3.81 -3.29 31.72
CA SER A 74 4.84 -3.20 32.76
C SER A 74 4.26 -2.66 34.07
N ARG A 75 3.59 -3.51 34.84
CA ARG A 75 3.66 -3.39 36.31
C ARG A 75 4.25 -4.68 36.87
N ARG A 76 5.58 -4.71 36.83
CA ARG A 76 6.39 -5.41 37.81
C ARG A 76 5.90 -5.06 39.22
N SER A 77 6.03 -6.02 40.12
CA SER A 77 5.84 -5.97 41.58
C SER A 77 4.41 -6.13 42.11
N ARG A 78 4.05 -7.37 42.45
CA ARG A 78 3.72 -7.87 43.82
C ARG A 78 3.97 -9.38 43.75
N GLY A 79 4.65 -10.08 44.64
CA GLY A 79 5.06 -9.82 46.00
C GLY A 79 5.38 -11.20 46.55
N ARG A 80 6.67 -11.52 46.62
CA ARG A 80 7.25 -12.67 47.33
C ARG A 80 6.80 -12.62 48.79
N ARG A 81 5.91 -13.53 49.22
CA ARG A 81 5.57 -13.88 50.61
C ARG A 81 4.69 -15.14 50.50
N ARG A 82 4.86 -16.22 51.26
CA ARG A 82 5.80 -16.62 52.30
C ARG A 82 5.63 -18.13 52.43
#